data_AF-U5BL12-F1
#
_entry.id   AF-U5BL12-F1
#
_cell.length_a   1.000
_cell.length_b   1.000
_cell.length_c   1.000
_cell.angle_alpha   90.00
_cell.angle_beta   90.00
_cell.angle_gamma   90.00
#
_symmetry.space_group_name_H-M   'P 1'
#
loop_
_entity.id
_entity.type
_entity.pdbx_description
1 polymer ?
#
loop_
_entity_poly.entity_id
_entity_poly.type
_entity_poly.pdbx_seq_one_letter_code
_entity_poly.pdbx_strand_id
1 'polypeptide(L)'
;MILGLLKRIQKEHSSVYTLLQSNNSLQKMIKAFITVLIVSSSFLSCNTSNENETFVNRIEEAHQKKSFLSKNAIQFDIKLEFGGKERLDAKITLLTNSSKGLIAFDNGSKIIFDGQKVHYSPDIPNEALVRFDAYTWAYFFLFPYKLSDTGTKWDNYENTEVDKLGYQTHKLTFEPGTGDAPDDWYVVYADKSNNLIEKVAYIVTVRGNKEDAEKDPHAIQYLDYVESNGIPIATKWVFWEWEAQQGLTNSIGNASLSEIGFITTKPDFFTPGSNFKSN
;
A
#
# COMPACT_ATOMS: atom_id res chain seq x y z
N MET A 1 -46.88 10.82 34.17
CA MET A 1 -45.71 11.13 35.04
C MET A 1 -44.52 11.70 34.28
N ILE A 2 -44.24 11.28 33.04
CA ILE A 2 -43.05 11.71 32.28
C ILE A 2 -43.15 13.13 31.68
N LEU A 3 -44.35 13.60 31.27
CA LEU A 3 -44.54 14.99 30.81
C LEU A 3 -44.36 16.05 31.92
N GLY A 4 -44.47 15.66 33.19
CA GLY A 4 -44.26 16.55 34.33
C GLY A 4 -42.79 16.84 34.63
N LEU A 5 -41.89 15.88 34.35
CA LEU A 5 -40.44 16.06 34.50
C LEU A 5 -39.87 16.96 33.39
N LEU A 6 -40.34 16.83 32.15
CA LEU A 6 -39.88 17.63 31.03
C LEU A 6 -40.18 19.13 31.19
N LYS A 7 -41.35 19.50 31.75
CA LYS A 7 -41.68 20.91 32.06
C LYS A 7 -40.88 21.49 33.23
N ARG A 8 -40.34 20.65 34.13
CA ARG A 8 -39.52 21.09 35.27
C ARG A 8 -38.08 21.39 34.84
N ILE A 9 -37.51 20.55 33.97
CA ILE A 9 -36.16 20.73 33.40
C ILE A 9 -36.11 21.99 32.50
N GLN A 10 -37.15 22.25 31.70
CA GLN A 10 -37.18 23.42 30.82
C GLN A 10 -37.33 24.76 31.58
N LYS A 11 -37.91 24.75 32.79
CA LYS A 11 -38.03 25.93 33.65
C LYS A 11 -36.75 26.22 34.43
N GLU A 12 -35.98 25.19 34.79
CA GLU A 12 -34.66 25.34 35.43
C GLU A 12 -33.59 25.86 34.45
N HIS A 13 -33.62 25.44 33.18
CA HIS A 13 -32.74 25.98 32.14
C HIS A 13 -32.95 27.49 31.90
N SER A 14 -34.20 27.98 31.95
CA SER A 14 -34.49 29.41 31.74
C SER A 14 -34.01 30.30 32.91
N SER A 15 -34.02 29.78 34.14
CA SER A 15 -33.52 30.49 35.32
C SER A 15 -31.99 30.63 35.32
N VAL A 16 -31.27 29.60 34.86
CA VAL A 16 -29.79 29.62 34.75
C VAL A 16 -29.32 30.59 33.67
N TYR A 17 -30.04 30.70 32.54
CA TYR A 17 -29.75 31.71 31.51
C TYR A 17 -30.01 33.13 31.99
N THR A 18 -30.99 33.33 32.88
CA THR A 18 -31.30 34.65 33.44
C THR A 18 -30.29 35.09 34.50
N LEU A 19 -29.62 34.15 35.19
CA LEU A 19 -28.52 34.46 36.12
C LEU A 19 -27.18 34.76 35.44
N LEU A 20 -26.98 34.34 34.19
CA LEU A 20 -25.75 34.56 33.42
C LEU A 20 -25.69 35.92 32.72
N GLN A 21 -26.79 36.67 32.64
CA GLN A 21 -26.84 37.98 31.98
C GLN A 21 -26.69 39.19 32.92
N SER A 22 -26.61 39.01 34.25
CA SER A 22 -26.56 40.15 35.20
C SER A 22 -25.18 40.46 35.78
N ASN A 23 -24.12 39.74 35.40
CA ASN A 23 -22.79 39.89 36.03
C ASN A 23 -21.70 40.33 35.04
N ASN A 24 -21.57 41.64 34.86
CA ASN A 24 -20.57 42.29 33.99
C ASN A 24 -19.10 41.97 34.35
N SER A 25 -18.83 41.50 35.57
CA SER A 25 -17.49 41.09 36.02
C SER A 25 -17.08 39.71 35.49
N LEU A 26 -18.03 38.79 35.32
CA LEU A 26 -17.76 37.42 34.83
C LEU A 26 -17.59 37.39 33.30
N GLN A 27 -18.32 38.23 32.56
CA GLN A 27 -18.13 38.39 31.11
C GLN A 27 -16.76 38.98 30.75
N LYS A 28 -16.19 39.85 31.60
CA LYS A 28 -14.83 40.37 31.40
C LYS A 28 -13.75 39.32 31.69
N MET A 29 -13.95 38.45 32.67
CA MET A 29 -13.01 37.35 32.94
C MET A 29 -13.01 36.26 31.86
N ILE A 30 -14.18 35.93 31.30
CA ILE A 30 -14.28 34.92 30.21
C ILE A 30 -13.69 35.45 28.89
N LYS A 31 -13.84 36.74 28.58
CA LYS A 31 -13.16 37.35 27.40
C LYS A 31 -11.65 37.45 27.56
N ALA A 32 -11.14 37.60 28.78
CA ALA A 32 -9.70 37.62 29.04
C ALA A 32 -9.04 36.23 28.92
N PHE A 33 -9.76 35.14 29.27
CA PHE A 33 -9.27 33.78 29.10
C PHE A 33 -9.41 33.22 27.67
N ILE A 34 -10.40 33.68 26.90
CA ILE A 34 -10.59 33.25 25.50
C ILE A 34 -9.61 33.96 24.54
N THR A 35 -9.00 35.08 24.94
CA THR A 35 -8.03 35.80 24.08
C THR A 35 -6.59 35.27 24.20
N VAL A 36 -6.30 34.33 25.11
CA VAL A 36 -4.96 33.70 25.25
C VAL A 36 -4.91 32.25 24.76
N LEU A 37 -6.03 31.66 24.32
CA LEU A 37 -6.06 30.28 23.80
C LEU A 37 -6.32 30.17 22.29
N ILE A 38 -5.95 31.20 21.52
CA ILE A 38 -5.96 31.16 20.04
C ILE A 38 -4.60 31.61 19.50
N VAL A 39 -3.51 31.05 20.04
CA VAL A 39 -2.20 31.03 19.38
C VAL A 39 -1.49 29.73 19.79
N SER A 40 -1.86 28.61 19.16
CA SER A 40 -0.99 27.40 19.07
C SER A 40 -1.60 26.23 18.27
N SER A 41 -2.68 26.39 17.53
CA SER A 41 -3.22 25.28 16.72
C SER A 41 -2.67 25.20 15.29
N SER A 42 -1.49 25.79 15.02
CA SER A 42 -0.88 25.80 13.68
C SER A 42 0.36 24.90 13.56
N PHE A 43 0.80 24.21 14.61
CA PHE A 43 2.08 23.46 14.59
C PHE A 43 1.97 21.95 14.39
N LEU A 44 0.77 21.36 14.30
CA LEU A 44 0.64 19.90 14.18
C LEU A 44 0.63 19.36 12.75
N SER A 45 0.31 20.18 11.74
CA SER A 45 0.21 19.69 10.35
C SER A 45 1.55 19.62 9.62
N CYS A 46 2.60 20.28 10.12
CA CYS A 46 3.92 20.30 9.46
C CYS A 46 4.84 19.16 9.93
N ASN A 47 4.56 18.54 11.08
CA ASN A 47 5.37 17.44 11.61
C ASN A 47 5.01 16.10 10.96
N THR A 48 3.73 15.84 10.69
CA THR A 48 3.27 14.57 10.09
C THR A 48 3.74 14.42 8.64
N SER A 49 3.69 15.50 7.84
CA SER A 49 4.22 15.47 6.47
C SER A 49 5.71 15.14 6.43
N ASN A 50 6.49 15.75 7.33
CA ASN A 50 7.93 15.50 7.43
C ASN A 50 8.23 14.08 7.94
N GLU A 51 7.45 13.56 8.90
CA GLU A 51 7.61 12.19 9.41
C GLU A 51 7.36 11.14 8.31
N ASN A 52 6.26 11.30 7.56
CA ASN A 52 5.92 10.44 6.42
C ASN A 52 6.97 10.48 5.32
N GLU A 53 7.43 11.69 4.95
CA GLU A 53 8.52 11.85 3.97
C GLU A 53 9.79 11.13 4.46
N THR A 54 10.12 11.24 5.75
CA THR A 54 11.28 10.55 6.31
C THR A 54 11.08 9.03 6.36
N PHE A 55 9.86 8.53 6.60
CA PHE A 55 9.56 7.09 6.55
C PHE A 55 9.77 6.51 5.15
N VAL A 56 9.18 7.14 4.13
CA VAL A 56 9.32 6.72 2.74
C VAL A 56 10.78 6.76 2.31
N ASN A 57 11.48 7.86 2.58
CA ASN A 57 12.88 8.02 2.21
C ASN A 57 13.77 6.92 2.81
N ARG A 58 13.59 6.58 4.10
CA ARG A 58 14.36 5.51 4.75
C ARG A 58 14.17 4.15 4.08
N ILE A 59 12.94 3.81 3.69
CA ILE A 59 12.66 2.54 3.01
C ILE A 59 13.28 2.56 1.60
N GLU A 60 13.06 3.62 0.83
CA GLU A 60 13.59 3.72 -0.53
C GLU A 60 15.14 3.73 -0.57
N GLU A 61 15.77 4.31 0.44
CA GLU A 61 17.23 4.23 0.66
C GLU A 61 17.68 2.81 1.01
N ALA A 62 17.01 2.15 1.96
CA ALA A 62 17.34 0.78 2.34
C ALA A 62 17.19 -0.21 1.17
N HIS A 63 16.17 -0.03 0.34
CA HIS A 63 15.95 -0.82 -0.87
C HIS A 63 16.82 -0.38 -2.06
N GLN A 64 17.68 0.63 -1.89
CA GLN A 64 18.57 1.11 -2.95
C GLN A 64 17.84 1.59 -4.20
N LYS A 65 16.69 2.26 -4.05
CA LYS A 65 15.82 2.70 -5.16
C LYS A 65 16.57 3.43 -6.26
N LYS A 66 17.48 4.36 -5.92
CA LYS A 66 18.28 5.08 -6.93
C LYS A 66 19.15 4.13 -7.77
N SER A 67 19.80 3.17 -7.12
CA SER A 67 20.62 2.15 -7.79
C SER A 67 19.75 1.23 -8.65
N PHE A 68 18.57 0.84 -8.15
CA PHE A 68 17.59 0.04 -8.88
C PHE A 68 17.10 0.74 -10.15
N LEU A 69 16.63 1.98 -10.03
CA LEU A 69 16.15 2.79 -11.16
C LEU A 69 17.24 3.16 -12.18
N SER A 70 18.52 3.04 -11.82
CA SER A 70 19.63 3.24 -12.76
C SER A 70 19.84 2.07 -13.73
N LYS A 71 19.24 0.90 -13.45
CA LYS A 71 19.31 -0.29 -14.32
C LYS A 71 18.18 -0.24 -15.33
N ASN A 72 18.35 -0.86 -16.51
CA ASN A 72 17.31 -0.85 -17.54
C ASN A 72 16.13 -1.76 -17.18
N ALA A 73 16.39 -3.04 -16.94
CA ALA A 73 15.38 -4.02 -16.60
C ALA A 73 15.90 -5.01 -15.57
N ILE A 74 14.98 -5.67 -14.88
CA ILE A 74 15.24 -6.81 -14.02
C ILE A 74 14.46 -8.02 -14.53
N GLN A 75 15.08 -9.18 -14.47
CA GLN A 75 14.49 -10.47 -14.82
C GLN A 75 14.64 -11.42 -13.65
N PHE A 76 13.63 -12.25 -13.43
CA PHE A 76 13.62 -13.31 -12.43
C PHE A 76 12.60 -14.38 -12.79
N ASP A 77 12.81 -15.58 -12.29
CA ASP A 77 11.84 -16.66 -12.34
C ASP A 77 11.01 -16.63 -11.06
N ILE A 78 9.69 -16.77 -11.19
CA ILE A 78 8.73 -16.82 -10.07
C ILE A 78 7.97 -18.12 -10.10
N LYS A 79 7.89 -18.79 -8.94
CA LYS A 79 6.93 -19.85 -8.65
C LYS A 79 5.99 -19.36 -7.58
N LEU A 80 4.70 -19.39 -7.82
CA LEU A 80 3.65 -18.86 -6.96
C LEU A 80 2.59 -19.91 -6.74
N GLU A 81 2.18 -20.09 -5.50
CA GLU A 81 1.16 -21.04 -5.08
C GLU A 81 0.14 -20.40 -4.15
N PHE A 82 -1.12 -20.82 -4.26
CA PHE A 82 -2.18 -20.51 -3.31
C PHE A 82 -2.95 -21.78 -2.95
N GLY A 83 -3.22 -21.99 -1.67
CA GLY A 83 -3.95 -23.19 -1.20
C GLY A 83 -3.32 -24.52 -1.63
N GLY A 84 -1.99 -24.57 -1.75
CA GLY A 84 -1.24 -25.75 -2.22
C GLY A 84 -1.37 -26.06 -3.72
N LYS A 85 -1.84 -25.09 -4.52
CA LYS A 85 -1.91 -25.21 -5.98
C LYS A 85 -1.06 -24.15 -6.64
N GLU A 86 -0.32 -24.55 -7.66
CA GLU A 86 0.40 -23.64 -8.53
C GLU A 86 -0.55 -22.61 -9.17
N ARG A 87 -0.19 -21.34 -9.03
CA ARG A 87 -0.92 -20.18 -9.57
C ARG A 87 -0.16 -19.51 -10.70
N LEU A 88 1.18 -19.55 -10.67
CA LEU A 88 2.08 -19.03 -11.69
C LEU A 88 3.45 -19.70 -11.57
N ASP A 89 3.97 -20.25 -12.66
CA ASP A 89 5.37 -20.61 -12.85
C ASP A 89 5.83 -19.95 -14.15
N ALA A 90 6.66 -18.91 -14.04
CA ALA A 90 6.99 -18.06 -15.18
C ALA A 90 8.29 -17.26 -14.98
N LYS A 91 8.86 -16.83 -16.10
CA LYS A 91 9.93 -15.83 -16.14
C LYS A 91 9.34 -14.44 -16.31
N ILE A 92 9.57 -13.55 -15.35
CA ILE A 92 9.14 -12.15 -15.40
C ILE A 92 10.32 -11.26 -15.78
N THR A 93 10.10 -10.30 -16.68
CA THR A 93 11.03 -9.20 -16.98
C THR A 93 10.31 -7.87 -16.86
N LEU A 94 10.83 -6.96 -16.04
CA LEU A 94 10.24 -5.64 -15.78
C LEU A 94 11.24 -4.55 -16.12
N LEU A 95 10.80 -3.47 -16.77
CA LEU A 95 11.56 -2.22 -16.74
C LEU A 95 11.54 -1.71 -15.29
N THR A 96 12.68 -1.26 -14.78
CA THR A 96 12.83 -0.83 -13.38
C THR A 96 11.97 0.40 -13.05
N ASN A 97 11.64 1.21 -14.06
CA ASN A 97 10.71 2.32 -13.95
C ASN A 97 9.22 1.89 -13.97
N SER A 98 8.92 0.59 -13.91
CA SER A 98 7.58 -0.01 -13.93
C SER A 98 6.74 0.21 -15.20
N SER A 99 7.28 0.85 -16.24
CA SER A 99 6.49 1.25 -17.42
C SER A 99 6.07 0.08 -18.32
N LYS A 100 6.87 -0.99 -18.36
CA LYS A 100 6.61 -2.18 -19.18
C LYS A 100 7.07 -3.45 -18.47
N GLY A 101 6.42 -4.54 -18.80
CA GLY A 101 6.82 -5.86 -18.33
C GLY A 101 6.37 -6.98 -19.25
N LEU A 102 7.00 -8.13 -19.08
CA LEU A 102 6.77 -9.35 -19.83
C LEU A 102 6.76 -10.53 -18.87
N ILE A 103 5.74 -11.37 -18.95
CA ILE A 103 5.64 -12.66 -18.28
C ILE A 103 5.70 -13.73 -19.37
N ALA A 104 6.71 -14.59 -19.32
CA ALA A 104 6.90 -15.71 -20.24
C ALA A 104 6.66 -17.04 -19.52
N PHE A 105 5.78 -17.86 -20.07
CA PHE A 105 5.45 -19.18 -19.56
C PHE A 105 6.27 -20.25 -20.29
N ASP A 106 6.40 -21.43 -19.68
CA ASP A 106 7.15 -22.57 -20.24
C ASP A 106 6.57 -23.09 -21.56
N ASN A 107 5.25 -22.93 -21.77
CA ASN A 107 4.60 -23.28 -23.03
C ASN A 107 4.89 -22.28 -24.17
N GLY A 108 5.67 -21.23 -23.91
CA GLY A 108 6.02 -20.18 -24.86
C GLY A 108 5.01 -19.03 -24.97
N SER A 109 3.84 -19.15 -24.35
CA SER A 109 2.86 -18.07 -24.26
C SER A 109 3.41 -16.90 -23.42
N LYS A 110 2.91 -15.69 -23.69
CA LYS A 110 3.40 -14.46 -23.04
C LYS A 110 2.26 -13.52 -22.67
N ILE A 111 2.47 -12.77 -21.60
CA ILE A 111 1.72 -11.55 -21.28
C ILE A 111 2.73 -10.38 -21.33
N ILE A 112 2.36 -9.30 -21.99
CA ILE A 112 3.15 -8.08 -22.11
C ILE A 112 2.26 -6.92 -21.70
N PHE A 113 2.72 -6.08 -20.77
CA PHE A 113 2.03 -4.82 -20.46
C PHE A 113 2.89 -3.63 -20.85
N ASP A 114 2.22 -2.58 -21.35
CA ASP A 114 2.81 -1.29 -21.70
C ASP A 114 1.88 -0.17 -21.24
N GLY A 115 2.24 0.47 -20.12
CA GLY A 115 1.38 1.44 -19.46
C GLY A 115 0.04 0.83 -19.03
N GLN A 116 -1.04 1.17 -19.73
CA GLN A 116 -2.41 0.72 -19.41
C GLN A 116 -2.87 -0.48 -20.24
N LYS A 117 -2.15 -0.84 -21.31
CA LYS A 117 -2.55 -1.91 -22.24
C LYS A 117 -1.88 -3.22 -21.86
N VAL A 118 -2.63 -4.31 -21.96
CA VAL A 118 -2.10 -5.66 -21.79
C VAL A 118 -2.30 -6.46 -23.06
N HIS A 119 -1.21 -6.97 -23.61
CA HIS A 119 -1.19 -7.85 -24.77
C HIS A 119 -0.81 -9.26 -24.35
N TYR A 120 -1.40 -10.28 -24.96
CA TYR A 120 -1.13 -11.66 -24.57
C TYR A 120 -1.31 -12.66 -25.71
N SER A 121 -0.61 -13.79 -25.61
CA SER A 121 -0.70 -14.86 -26.60
C SER A 121 -2.10 -15.52 -26.60
N PRO A 122 -2.64 -15.93 -27.76
CA PRO A 122 -3.97 -16.55 -27.85
C PRO A 122 -4.15 -17.83 -27.04
N ASP A 123 -3.05 -18.52 -26.75
CA ASP A 123 -2.93 -19.79 -26.02
C ASP A 123 -2.58 -19.60 -24.53
N ILE A 124 -2.81 -18.40 -23.97
CA ILE A 124 -2.61 -18.15 -22.55
C ILE A 124 -3.48 -19.09 -21.70
N PRO A 125 -2.97 -19.66 -20.58
CA PRO A 125 -3.72 -20.64 -19.79
C PRO A 125 -5.07 -20.14 -19.25
N ASN A 126 -5.16 -18.84 -18.93
CA ASN A 126 -6.38 -18.24 -18.39
C ASN A 126 -6.51 -16.77 -18.79
N GLU A 127 -7.31 -16.50 -19.83
CA GLU A 127 -7.57 -15.15 -20.34
C GLU A 127 -8.17 -14.19 -19.30
N ALA A 128 -9.03 -14.70 -18.40
CA ALA A 128 -9.70 -13.89 -17.38
C ALA A 128 -8.74 -13.35 -16.30
N LEU A 129 -7.55 -13.95 -16.16
CA LEU A 129 -6.54 -13.54 -15.17
C LEU A 129 -5.44 -12.66 -15.77
N VAL A 130 -5.39 -12.48 -17.09
CA VAL A 130 -4.28 -11.81 -17.78
C VAL A 130 -3.98 -10.41 -17.24
N ARG A 131 -5.00 -9.55 -17.12
CA ARG A 131 -4.78 -8.18 -16.62
C ARG A 131 -4.32 -8.18 -15.16
N PHE A 132 -4.90 -9.04 -14.35
CA PHE A 132 -4.51 -9.20 -12.95
C PHE A 132 -3.06 -9.66 -12.84
N ASP A 133 -2.68 -10.72 -13.57
CA ASP A 133 -1.32 -11.26 -13.55
C ASP A 133 -0.28 -10.28 -14.08
N ALA A 134 -0.63 -9.49 -15.11
CA ALA A 134 0.24 -8.49 -15.68
C ALA A 134 0.72 -7.46 -14.63
N TYR A 135 -0.18 -7.01 -13.75
CA TYR A 135 0.11 -5.89 -12.85
C TYR A 135 0.36 -6.30 -11.41
N THR A 136 -0.33 -7.31 -10.87
CA THR A 136 -0.26 -7.63 -9.43
C THR A 136 1.13 -8.12 -8.99
N TRP A 137 1.71 -9.08 -9.70
CA TRP A 137 3.01 -9.64 -9.30
C TRP A 137 4.15 -8.66 -9.54
N ALA A 138 4.06 -7.89 -10.63
CA ALA A 138 4.98 -6.79 -10.90
C ALA A 138 4.88 -5.70 -9.82
N TYR A 139 3.66 -5.37 -9.36
CA TYR A 139 3.45 -4.38 -8.31
C TYR A 139 4.04 -4.84 -6.97
N PHE A 140 3.81 -6.08 -6.55
CA PHE A 140 4.43 -6.60 -5.32
C PHE A 140 5.95 -6.64 -5.39
N PHE A 141 6.53 -7.05 -6.53
CA PHE A 141 7.98 -6.98 -6.71
C PHE A 141 8.51 -5.55 -6.63
N LEU A 142 7.84 -4.61 -7.30
CA LEU A 142 8.28 -3.22 -7.42
C LEU A 142 7.83 -2.33 -6.25
N PHE A 143 7.07 -2.86 -5.30
CA PHE A 143 6.45 -2.09 -4.22
C PHE A 143 7.42 -1.16 -3.48
N PRO A 144 8.62 -1.60 -3.06
CA PRO A 144 9.56 -0.72 -2.35
C PRO A 144 10.04 0.48 -3.17
N TYR A 145 9.91 0.43 -4.49
CA TYR A 145 10.38 1.45 -5.43
C TYR A 145 9.28 2.42 -5.87
N LYS A 146 8.02 2.18 -5.45
CA LYS A 146 6.84 2.95 -5.87
C LYS A 146 6.22 3.77 -4.75
N LEU A 147 6.86 3.80 -3.56
CA LEU A 147 6.32 4.44 -2.36
C LEU A 147 6.18 5.96 -2.48
N SER A 148 6.99 6.58 -3.34
CA SER A 148 6.94 8.01 -3.67
C SER A 148 6.31 8.30 -5.04
N ASP A 149 5.59 7.37 -5.66
CA ASP A 149 4.96 7.60 -6.97
C ASP A 149 3.92 8.73 -6.88
N THR A 150 3.70 9.45 -7.99
CA THR A 150 2.69 10.52 -8.01
C THR A 150 1.30 9.94 -7.68
N GLY A 151 0.61 10.58 -6.72
CA GLY A 151 -0.70 10.16 -6.27
C GLY A 151 -0.69 9.31 -4.98
N THR A 152 0.47 8.88 -4.48
CA THR A 152 0.56 8.24 -3.16
C THR A 152 0.27 9.23 -2.03
N LYS A 153 -0.49 8.80 -1.03
CA LYS A 153 -0.70 9.54 0.23
C LYS A 153 -0.31 8.67 1.41
N TRP A 154 0.44 9.25 2.33
CA TRP A 154 0.92 8.57 3.52
C TRP A 154 0.32 9.18 4.78
N ASP A 155 -0.11 8.31 5.68
CA ASP A 155 -0.64 8.65 6.98
C ASP A 155 -0.01 7.76 8.06
N ASN A 156 0.13 8.31 9.27
CA ASN A 156 0.54 7.54 10.44
C ASN A 156 -0.46 6.39 10.68
N TYR A 157 0.06 5.22 11.03
CA TYR A 157 -0.77 4.08 11.38
C TYR A 157 -0.44 3.60 12.79
N GLU A 158 -1.43 3.57 13.68
CA GLU A 158 -1.26 3.04 15.03
C GLU A 158 -1.19 1.52 14.97
N ASN A 159 0.02 0.98 14.92
CA ASN A 159 0.23 -0.47 14.97
C ASN A 159 -0.13 -1.02 16.36
N THR A 160 -1.16 -1.87 16.41
CA THR A 160 -1.64 -2.53 17.62
C THR A 160 -1.18 -3.98 17.78
N GLU A 161 -0.37 -4.49 16.85
CA GLU A 161 0.14 -5.86 16.87
C GLU A 161 1.06 -6.11 18.08
N VAL A 162 1.16 -7.37 18.50
CA VAL A 162 1.96 -7.78 19.67
C VAL A 162 3.45 -7.45 19.47
N ASP A 163 3.96 -7.59 18.24
CA ASP A 163 5.35 -7.37 17.86
C ASP A 163 5.62 -5.96 17.28
N LYS A 164 4.68 -5.02 17.42
CA LYS A 164 4.76 -3.63 16.90
C LYS A 164 6.07 -2.90 17.22
N LEU A 165 6.75 -3.27 18.30
CA LEU A 165 8.03 -2.68 18.68
C LEU A 165 9.12 -2.91 17.63
N GLY A 166 9.01 -3.95 16.80
CA GLY A 166 9.93 -4.27 15.72
C GLY A 166 9.80 -3.38 14.48
N TYR A 167 8.67 -2.69 14.28
CA TYR A 167 8.38 -2.03 13.01
C TYR A 167 8.18 -0.53 13.10
N GLN A 168 8.52 0.17 12.02
CA GLN A 168 7.90 1.44 11.66
C GLN A 168 6.71 1.13 10.75
N THR A 169 5.55 1.73 11.04
CA THR A 169 4.31 1.37 10.35
C THR A 169 3.55 2.62 9.90
N HIS A 170 3.22 2.69 8.62
CA HIS A 170 2.41 3.75 8.03
C HIS A 170 1.41 3.19 7.04
N LYS A 171 0.33 3.94 6.81
CA LYS A 171 -0.71 3.60 5.84
C LYS A 171 -0.49 4.39 4.56
N LEU A 172 -0.48 3.68 3.45
CA LEU A 172 -0.48 4.21 2.09
C LEU A 172 -1.90 4.11 1.51
N THR A 173 -2.37 5.21 0.94
CA THR A 173 -3.58 5.32 0.12
C THR A 173 -3.27 6.12 -1.15
N PHE A 174 -4.26 6.31 -2.03
CA PHE A 174 -4.03 6.97 -3.31
C PHE A 174 -5.03 8.10 -3.59
N GLU A 175 -4.58 9.10 -4.36
CA GLU A 175 -5.46 10.09 -4.97
C GLU A 175 -6.37 9.44 -6.02
N PRO A 176 -7.61 9.93 -6.21
CA PRO A 176 -8.48 9.45 -7.28
C PRO A 176 -7.79 9.52 -8.66
N GLY A 177 -7.90 8.44 -9.44
CA GLY A 177 -7.27 8.31 -10.75
C GLY A 177 -5.82 7.83 -10.73
N THR A 178 -5.28 7.48 -9.55
CA THR A 178 -3.95 6.86 -9.43
C THR A 178 -4.04 5.35 -9.70
N GLY A 179 -3.43 4.91 -10.80
CA GLY A 179 -3.40 3.48 -11.17
C GLY A 179 -4.78 2.90 -11.48
N ASP A 180 -4.86 1.57 -11.49
CA ASP A 180 -6.07 0.81 -11.83
C ASP A 180 -7.06 0.69 -10.67
N ALA A 181 -6.59 0.81 -9.42
CA ALA A 181 -7.35 0.57 -8.20
C ALA A 181 -7.04 1.63 -7.12
N PRO A 182 -7.41 2.90 -7.33
CA PRO A 182 -7.11 3.99 -6.38
C PRO A 182 -7.80 3.84 -5.02
N ASP A 183 -8.79 2.93 -4.90
CA ASP A 183 -9.50 2.65 -3.65
C ASP A 183 -8.76 1.65 -2.73
N ASP A 184 -7.70 1.02 -3.23
CA ASP A 184 -6.83 0.16 -2.43
C ASP A 184 -6.14 0.95 -1.31
N TRP A 185 -5.75 0.23 -0.26
CA TRP A 185 -4.82 0.75 0.74
C TRP A 185 -3.81 -0.31 1.11
N TYR A 186 -2.67 0.16 1.63
CA TYR A 186 -1.60 -0.67 2.12
C TYR A 186 -1.19 -0.20 3.52
N VAL A 187 -0.96 -1.10 4.47
CA VAL A 187 -0.26 -0.80 5.72
C VAL A 187 1.12 -1.42 5.62
N VAL A 188 2.15 -0.59 5.63
CA VAL A 188 3.53 -0.98 5.36
C VAL A 188 4.31 -1.08 6.66
N TYR A 189 4.94 -2.22 6.88
CA TYR A 189 5.74 -2.53 8.06
C TYR A 189 7.19 -2.66 7.65
N ALA A 190 7.99 -1.65 7.99
CA ALA A 190 9.43 -1.67 7.78
C ALA A 190 10.13 -2.08 9.08
N ASP A 191 11.07 -3.02 8.98
CA ASP A 191 11.89 -3.45 10.11
C ASP A 191 12.73 -2.26 10.62
N LYS A 192 12.66 -1.96 11.92
CA LYS A 192 13.36 -0.79 12.51
C LYS A 192 14.88 -0.88 12.46
N SER A 193 15.44 -2.09 12.36
CA SER A 193 16.89 -2.29 12.38
C SER A 193 17.54 -1.96 11.04
N ASN A 194 16.84 -2.19 9.93
CA ASN A 194 17.41 -2.05 8.58
C ASN A 194 16.53 -1.27 7.58
N ASN A 195 15.30 -0.91 7.95
CA ASN A 195 14.28 -0.24 7.13
C ASN A 195 13.85 -1.01 5.86
N LEU A 196 14.19 -2.30 5.74
CA LEU A 196 13.61 -3.15 4.71
C LEU A 196 12.14 -3.43 5.03
N ILE A 197 11.35 -3.65 3.99
CA ILE A 197 9.93 -3.94 4.15
C ILE A 197 9.84 -5.40 4.58
N GLU A 198 9.25 -5.65 5.74
CA GLU A 198 9.05 -7.00 6.27
C GLU A 198 7.70 -7.55 5.83
N LYS A 199 6.64 -6.74 5.95
CA LYS A 199 5.31 -7.10 5.46
C LYS A 199 4.50 -5.88 5.04
N VAL A 200 3.49 -6.14 4.22
CA VAL A 200 2.51 -5.15 3.77
C VAL A 200 1.13 -5.78 3.87
N ALA A 201 0.26 -5.24 4.73
CA ALA A 201 -1.15 -5.57 4.71
C ALA A 201 -1.86 -4.75 3.62
N TYR A 202 -2.87 -5.31 2.98
CA TYR A 202 -3.52 -4.68 1.84
C TYR A 202 -4.96 -5.17 1.65
N ILE A 203 -5.72 -4.38 0.90
CA ILE A 203 -6.96 -4.78 0.25
C ILE A 203 -6.80 -4.70 -1.25
N VAL A 204 -7.61 -5.46 -1.99
CA VAL A 204 -7.67 -5.41 -3.46
C VAL A 204 -9.09 -5.11 -3.90
N THR A 205 -9.29 -3.98 -4.56
CA THR A 205 -10.61 -3.49 -4.98
C THR A 205 -10.92 -3.76 -6.46
N VAL A 206 -9.97 -4.28 -7.25
CA VAL A 206 -10.15 -4.50 -8.70
C VAL A 206 -11.33 -5.41 -9.07
N ARG A 207 -11.86 -6.22 -8.13
CA ARG A 207 -12.98 -7.14 -8.34
C ARG A 207 -14.26 -6.76 -7.59
N GLY A 208 -14.29 -5.64 -6.88
CA GLY A 208 -15.39 -5.31 -5.99
C GLY A 208 -15.38 -3.86 -5.53
N ASN A 209 -16.13 -3.58 -4.47
CA ASN A 209 -16.06 -2.28 -3.81
C ASN A 209 -15.12 -2.37 -2.59
N LYS A 210 -14.71 -1.21 -2.10
CA LYS A 210 -13.83 -1.08 -0.94
C LYS A 210 -14.40 -1.70 0.34
N GLU A 211 -15.69 -1.51 0.61
CA GLU A 211 -16.33 -2.00 1.83
C GLU A 211 -16.26 -3.53 1.93
N ASP A 212 -16.45 -4.23 0.82
CA ASP A 212 -16.32 -5.69 0.78
C ASP A 212 -14.86 -6.14 0.89
N ALA A 213 -13.93 -5.43 0.25
CA ALA A 213 -12.51 -5.75 0.34
C ALA A 213 -11.95 -5.55 1.77
N GLU A 214 -12.46 -4.56 2.52
CA GLU A 214 -12.08 -4.30 3.91
C GLU A 214 -12.56 -5.36 4.91
N LYS A 215 -13.48 -6.25 4.51
CA LYS A 215 -13.91 -7.39 5.35
C LYS A 215 -12.91 -8.53 5.34
N ASP A 216 -11.99 -8.56 4.37
CA ASP A 216 -11.04 -9.66 4.16
C ASP A 216 -9.66 -9.13 3.71
N PRO A 217 -9.00 -8.30 4.55
CA PRO A 217 -7.66 -7.83 4.25
C PRO A 217 -6.64 -8.96 4.32
N HIS A 218 -5.64 -8.86 3.47
CA HIS A 218 -4.56 -9.83 3.36
C HIS A 218 -3.22 -9.16 3.64
N ALA A 219 -2.16 -9.93 3.71
CA ALA A 219 -0.80 -9.40 3.76
C ALA A 219 0.16 -10.21 2.90
N ILE A 220 1.20 -9.52 2.41
CA ILE A 220 2.38 -10.13 1.83
C ILE A 220 3.56 -9.89 2.78
N GLN A 221 4.28 -10.94 3.10
CA GLN A 221 5.52 -10.90 3.87
C GLN A 221 6.70 -11.15 2.93
N TYR A 222 7.75 -10.34 3.05
CA TYR A 222 8.97 -10.40 2.26
C TYR A 222 10.10 -10.99 3.09
N LEU A 223 10.57 -12.16 2.68
CA LEU A 223 11.56 -12.96 3.39
C LEU A 223 12.77 -13.23 2.50
N ASP A 224 13.84 -13.70 3.15
CA ASP A 224 15.05 -14.20 2.49
C ASP A 224 15.64 -13.18 1.50
N TYR A 225 15.88 -11.96 1.99
CA TYR A 225 16.53 -10.91 1.22
C TYR A 225 17.95 -11.34 0.82
N VAL A 226 18.23 -11.27 -0.47
CA VAL A 226 19.56 -11.46 -1.04
C VAL A 226 19.99 -10.19 -1.78
N GLU A 227 21.30 -9.95 -1.85
CA GLU A 227 21.82 -8.85 -2.64
C GLU A 227 22.02 -9.27 -4.10
N SER A 228 21.48 -8.48 -5.02
CA SER A 228 21.80 -8.54 -6.46
C SER A 228 22.36 -7.19 -6.89
N ASN A 229 23.63 -7.14 -7.30
CA ASN A 229 24.34 -5.89 -7.60
C ASN A 229 24.25 -4.83 -6.49
N GLY A 230 24.30 -5.25 -5.22
CA GLY A 230 24.18 -4.38 -4.05
C GLY A 230 22.78 -3.86 -3.79
N ILE A 231 21.74 -4.41 -4.45
CA ILE A 231 20.34 -4.08 -4.22
C ILE A 231 19.69 -5.26 -3.47
N PRO A 232 19.09 -5.06 -2.30
CA PRO A 232 18.42 -6.13 -1.56
C PRO A 232 17.09 -6.49 -2.23
N ILE A 233 16.86 -7.78 -2.45
CA ILE A 233 15.66 -8.31 -3.09
C ILE A 233 15.17 -9.51 -2.28
N ALA A 234 13.91 -9.47 -1.84
CA ALA A 234 13.27 -10.60 -1.17
C ALA A 234 13.05 -11.75 -2.16
N THR A 235 13.59 -12.92 -1.85
CA THR A 235 13.47 -14.11 -2.70
C THR A 235 12.31 -15.02 -2.32
N LYS A 236 11.67 -14.76 -1.18
CA LYS A 236 10.51 -15.50 -0.72
C LYS A 236 9.40 -14.56 -0.31
N TRP A 237 8.20 -14.82 -0.79
CA TRP A 237 6.99 -14.15 -0.36
C TRP A 237 6.07 -15.15 0.33
N VAL A 238 5.40 -14.73 1.39
CA VAL A 238 4.30 -15.49 1.99
C VAL A 238 3.08 -14.60 2.04
N PHE A 239 1.96 -15.12 1.57
CA PHE A 239 0.67 -14.45 1.59
C PHE A 239 -0.13 -14.95 2.78
N TRP A 240 -0.75 -14.01 3.50
CA TRP A 240 -1.43 -14.26 4.76
C TRP A 240 -2.83 -13.65 4.76
N GLU A 241 -3.74 -14.26 5.49
CA GLU A 241 -4.83 -13.53 6.13
C GLU A 241 -4.22 -12.51 7.13
N TRP A 242 -4.87 -11.36 7.31
CA TRP A 242 -4.37 -10.31 8.20
C TRP A 242 -5.48 -9.73 9.08
N GLU A 243 -5.16 -9.49 10.35
CA GLU A 243 -6.05 -8.79 11.28
C GLU A 243 -5.30 -7.65 11.99
N ALA A 244 -5.91 -6.47 12.13
CA ALA A 244 -5.24 -5.29 12.67
C ALA A 244 -4.60 -5.45 14.06
N GLN A 245 -5.20 -6.30 14.92
CA GLN A 245 -4.69 -6.55 16.26
C GLN A 245 -3.72 -7.73 16.33
N GLN A 246 -3.81 -8.70 15.42
CA GLN A 246 -3.00 -9.92 15.44
C GLN A 246 -1.81 -9.88 14.48
N GLY A 247 -1.92 -9.11 13.39
CA GLY A 247 -0.98 -9.11 12.29
C GLY A 247 -1.23 -10.27 11.34
N LEU A 248 -0.19 -11.02 11.02
CA LEU A 248 -0.24 -12.18 10.14
C LEU A 248 -0.90 -13.37 10.86
N THR A 249 -1.92 -13.98 10.25
CA THR A 249 -2.63 -15.13 10.84
C THR A 249 -2.38 -16.42 10.06
N ASN A 250 -3.28 -16.80 9.15
CA ASN A 250 -3.17 -18.02 8.36
C ASN A 250 -2.42 -17.76 7.06
N SER A 251 -1.41 -18.59 6.75
CA SER A 251 -0.75 -18.55 5.45
C SER A 251 -1.69 -19.11 4.38
N ILE A 252 -1.92 -18.34 3.32
CA ILE A 252 -2.82 -18.70 2.21
C ILE A 252 -2.08 -18.96 0.90
N GLY A 253 -0.81 -18.54 0.79
CA GLY A 253 -0.01 -18.71 -0.41
C GLY A 253 1.45 -18.39 -0.18
N ASN A 254 2.28 -18.71 -1.17
CA ASN A 254 3.71 -18.42 -1.13
C ASN A 254 4.24 -18.18 -2.55
N ALA A 255 5.33 -17.42 -2.65
CA ALA A 255 6.10 -17.31 -3.87
C ALA A 255 7.60 -17.48 -3.59
N SER A 256 8.32 -18.07 -4.53
CA SER A 256 9.79 -18.09 -4.55
C SER A 256 10.31 -17.46 -5.82
N LEU A 257 11.32 -16.61 -5.69
CA LEU A 257 11.99 -15.91 -6.78
C LEU A 257 13.41 -16.44 -6.93
N SER A 258 13.83 -16.67 -8.17
CA SER A 258 15.15 -17.20 -8.51
C SER A 258 15.68 -16.58 -9.80
N GLU A 259 16.94 -16.88 -10.15
CA GLU A 259 17.58 -16.36 -11.37
C GLU A 259 17.49 -14.83 -11.54
N ILE A 260 17.60 -14.11 -10.42
CA ILE A 260 17.40 -12.66 -10.37
C ILE A 260 18.60 -11.94 -10.98
N GLY A 261 18.36 -11.22 -12.07
CA GLY A 261 19.42 -10.51 -12.80
C GLY A 261 18.96 -9.21 -13.46
N PHE A 262 19.83 -8.20 -13.42
CA PHE A 262 19.63 -6.98 -14.20
C PHE A 262 20.09 -7.18 -15.64
N ILE A 263 19.26 -6.77 -16.60
CA ILE A 263 19.52 -6.92 -18.03
C ILE A 263 19.32 -5.60 -18.78
N THR A 264 19.86 -5.54 -20.01
CA THR A 264 19.50 -4.49 -20.98
C THR A 264 18.60 -5.09 -22.04
N THR A 265 17.40 -4.55 -22.17
CA THR A 265 16.41 -4.96 -23.16
C THR A 265 16.63 -4.26 -24.49
N LYS A 266 16.30 -4.95 -25.58
CA LYS A 266 16.24 -4.33 -26.91
C LYS A 266 14.97 -3.49 -27.04
N PRO A 267 14.92 -2.48 -27.94
CA PRO A 267 13.73 -1.64 -28.11
C PRO A 267 12.44 -2.41 -28.42
N ASP A 268 12.55 -3.56 -29.10
CA ASP A 268 11.44 -4.41 -29.50
C ASP A 268 11.08 -5.49 -28.46
N PHE A 269 11.77 -5.56 -27.32
CA PHE A 269 11.59 -6.62 -26.33
C PHE A 269 10.16 -6.73 -25.79
N PHE A 270 9.48 -5.59 -25.62
CA PHE A 270 8.09 -5.50 -25.17
C PHE A 270 7.10 -5.29 -26.34
N THR A 271 7.49 -5.63 -27.57
CA THR A 271 6.59 -5.53 -28.73
C THR A 271 5.74 -6.80 -28.81
N PRO A 272 4.40 -6.70 -28.76
CA PRO A 272 3.53 -7.87 -28.89
C PRO A 272 3.62 -8.48 -30.29
N GLY A 273 3.44 -9.80 -30.36
CA GLY A 273 3.31 -10.49 -31.64
C GLY A 273 2.05 -10.06 -32.39
N SER A 274 2.06 -10.16 -33.72
CA SER A 274 0.93 -9.75 -34.57
C SER A 274 -0.37 -10.52 -34.29
N ASN A 275 -0.27 -11.71 -33.70
CA ASN A 275 -1.40 -12.56 -33.30
C ASN A 275 -1.84 -12.35 -31.85
N PHE A 276 -1.21 -11.44 -31.09
CA PHE A 276 -1.56 -11.24 -29.68
C PHE A 276 -2.94 -10.59 -29.57
N LYS A 277 -3.69 -11.02 -28.57
CA LYS A 277 -4.92 -10.35 -28.12
C LYS A 277 -4.55 -9.13 -27.26
N SER A 278 -5.51 -8.22 -27.04
CA SER A 278 -5.32 -7.04 -26.18
C SER A 278 -6.51 -6.89 -25.23
N ASN A 279 -6.20 -6.48 -23.99
CA ASN A 279 -7.10 -5.98 -22.96
C ASN A 279 -6.78 -4.51 -22.67
#